data_AF-A0A959GIY2-F1
#
_entry.id   AF-A0A959GIY2-F1
#
_cell.length_a   1.000
_cell.length_b   1.000
_cell.length_c   1.000
_cell.angle_alpha   90.00
_cell.angle_beta   90.00
_cell.angle_gamma   90.00
#
_symmetry.space_group_name_H-M   'P 1'
#
loop_
_entity.id
_entity.type
_entity.pdbx_description
1 polymer ?
#
loop_
_entity_poly.entity_id
_entity_poly.type
_entity_poly.pdbx_seq_one_letter_code
_entity_poly.pdbx_strand_id
1 'polypeptide(L)'
;MPSPSKKAVKQSLSTLKKGMTFQKDFFTIAQAFALTSDPDPFLLRISAINKKLAETLIVFRKRLSEAADNDAGLKSAIDHAYLHYIVNTDGPIPEGLEDDPFDVLEAAIRYAEWLSVGVSEGDGGTALLAVDDKKVPGPKWDILSKWSAALALRKVGPTINRVRYGRDDIIPSFTFGLDEKAEGHTLQNAITLADFSHLAYFGPTFVEKQLKQWGYDAFRWVEDKKTDTQAFVTGKDSHLIVSFRGTSSKTDALVDTRFLKTDAFGGRGRVHRGFHRAVDSVWNQVQAAVDELGPDKKIFVCGHSLGAALAQLAAHRLALKSYSVAAVYVYGSPRIGNPEFRDAYNELLEDKTFLHINNRDIVTQIPPRILGFRHLGGGPRLFDDGHVISKMPKPRSLGFFEEEEVDFESLDEETQQAILQQMEEVQKSVEASASFLDTPPDQLENVNSRGLFDIKPVDDHSMDLYLFKFGCAIVDGEWERIGGKKEDE
;
A
#
# COMPACT_ATOMS: atom_id res chain seq x y z
N MET A 1 -24.89 -19.95 -7.13
CA MET A 1 -24.91 -20.43 -8.52
C MET A 1 -24.33 -21.84 -8.51
N PRO A 2 -24.92 -22.83 -9.21
CA PRO A 2 -24.46 -24.21 -9.14
C PRO A 2 -23.05 -24.36 -9.72
N SER A 3 -22.23 -25.24 -9.11
CA SER A 3 -20.87 -25.53 -9.62
C SER A 3 -20.93 -25.96 -11.08
N PRO A 4 -20.09 -25.37 -11.96
CA PRO A 4 -20.02 -25.80 -13.34
C PRO A 4 -19.65 -27.28 -13.45
N SER A 5 -20.20 -27.96 -14.46
CA SER A 5 -19.87 -29.37 -14.70
C SER A 5 -18.39 -29.54 -15.07
N LYS A 6 -17.77 -30.66 -14.70
CA LYS A 6 -16.39 -30.99 -15.11
C LYS A 6 -16.19 -30.93 -16.62
N LYS A 7 -17.23 -31.25 -17.41
CA LYS A 7 -17.24 -31.15 -18.87
C LYS A 7 -17.15 -29.69 -19.34
N ALA A 8 -17.94 -28.79 -18.74
CA ALA A 8 -17.92 -27.37 -19.05
C ALA A 8 -16.56 -26.74 -18.73
N VAL A 9 -16.01 -27.02 -17.54
CA VAL A 9 -14.68 -26.52 -17.16
C VAL A 9 -13.60 -27.01 -18.12
N LYS A 10 -13.63 -28.31 -18.50
CA LYS A 10 -12.66 -28.86 -19.47
C LYS A 10 -12.79 -28.21 -20.84
N GLN A 11 -14.02 -27.90 -21.28
CA GLN A 11 -14.27 -27.21 -22.54
C GLN A 11 -13.72 -25.78 -22.49
N SER A 12 -14.02 -25.01 -21.45
CA SER A 12 -13.52 -23.64 -21.28
C SER A 12 -11.98 -23.59 -21.21
N LEU A 13 -11.34 -24.52 -20.51
CA LEU A 13 -9.87 -24.65 -20.50
C LEU A 13 -9.30 -24.97 -21.89
N SER A 14 -10.03 -25.75 -22.71
CA SER A 14 -9.63 -26.03 -24.08
C SER A 14 -9.79 -24.81 -24.99
N THR A 15 -10.79 -23.97 -24.78
CA THR A 15 -11.00 -22.71 -25.52
C THR A 15 -9.87 -21.73 -25.21
N LEU A 16 -9.56 -21.55 -23.91
CA LEU A 16 -8.42 -20.76 -23.43
C LEU A 16 -7.09 -21.16 -24.04
N LYS A 17 -6.82 -22.47 -24.14
CA LYS A 17 -5.58 -22.99 -24.75
C LYS A 17 -5.43 -22.60 -26.22
N LYS A 18 -6.54 -22.36 -26.92
CA LYS A 18 -6.55 -21.94 -28.34
C LYS A 18 -6.42 -20.42 -28.50
N GLY A 19 -6.22 -19.66 -27.41
CA GLY A 19 -6.17 -18.20 -27.44
C GLY A 19 -7.54 -17.54 -27.63
N MET A 20 -8.62 -18.32 -27.66
CA MET A 20 -9.99 -17.81 -27.67
C MET A 20 -10.42 -17.66 -26.21
N THR A 21 -10.77 -16.44 -25.78
CA THR A 21 -11.44 -16.22 -24.48
C THR A 21 -12.74 -15.52 -24.69
N PHE A 22 -13.82 -16.26 -24.49
CA PHE A 22 -15.13 -15.67 -24.27
C PHE A 22 -15.30 -15.40 -22.78
N GLN A 23 -15.98 -14.30 -22.43
CA GLN A 23 -16.31 -13.94 -21.05
C GLN A 23 -16.94 -15.13 -20.30
N LYS A 24 -17.80 -15.89 -20.97
CA LYS A 24 -18.43 -17.11 -20.44
C LYS A 24 -17.43 -18.18 -19.97
N ASP A 25 -16.31 -18.36 -20.68
CA ASP A 25 -15.29 -19.34 -20.32
C ASP A 25 -14.52 -18.91 -19.07
N PHE A 26 -14.18 -17.61 -18.99
CA PHE A 26 -13.60 -17.03 -17.77
C PHE A 26 -14.54 -17.21 -16.58
N PHE A 27 -15.82 -16.85 -16.74
CA PHE A 27 -16.83 -16.97 -15.69
C PHE A 27 -16.97 -18.42 -15.21
N THR A 28 -17.02 -19.37 -16.14
CA THR A 28 -17.09 -20.80 -15.83
C THR A 28 -15.90 -21.26 -14.99
N ILE A 29 -14.70 -20.78 -15.30
CA ILE A 29 -13.48 -21.18 -14.58
C ILE A 29 -13.38 -20.49 -13.23
N ALA A 30 -13.65 -19.19 -13.15
CA ALA A 30 -13.62 -18.42 -11.92
C ALA A 30 -14.69 -18.92 -10.93
N GLN A 31 -15.87 -19.31 -11.41
CA GLN A 31 -16.91 -19.91 -10.59
C GLN A 31 -16.50 -21.30 -10.06
N ALA A 32 -15.90 -22.14 -10.91
CA ALA A 32 -15.38 -23.45 -10.47
C ALA A 32 -14.24 -23.28 -9.44
N PHE A 33 -13.41 -22.25 -9.61
CA PHE A 33 -12.36 -21.88 -8.67
C PHE A 33 -12.90 -21.36 -7.33
N ALA A 34 -13.96 -20.56 -7.34
CA ALA A 34 -14.59 -20.07 -6.11
C ALA A 34 -15.20 -21.19 -5.27
N LEU A 35 -15.72 -22.24 -5.93
CA LEU A 35 -16.48 -23.33 -5.30
C LEU A 35 -15.63 -24.60 -5.03
N THR A 36 -14.33 -24.61 -5.35
CA THR A 36 -13.49 -25.78 -5.10
C THR A 36 -13.02 -25.80 -3.64
N SER A 37 -13.08 -26.98 -3.01
CA SER A 37 -12.56 -27.18 -1.65
C SER A 37 -11.03 -27.17 -1.59
N ASP A 38 -10.37 -27.43 -2.72
CA ASP A 38 -8.91 -27.40 -2.87
C ASP A 38 -8.53 -26.65 -4.17
N PRO A 39 -8.14 -25.37 -4.07
CA PRO A 39 -7.85 -24.52 -5.23
C PRO A 39 -6.44 -24.70 -5.81
N ASP A 40 -5.50 -25.27 -5.06
CA ASP A 40 -4.08 -25.22 -5.45
C ASP A 40 -3.76 -26.15 -6.64
N PRO A 41 -4.23 -27.42 -6.70
CA PRO A 41 -4.10 -28.26 -7.90
C PRO A 41 -4.84 -27.68 -9.12
N PHE A 42 -5.94 -26.97 -8.88
CA PHE A 42 -6.72 -26.32 -9.93
C PHE A 42 -5.93 -25.16 -10.54
N LEU A 43 -5.28 -24.34 -9.71
CA LEU A 43 -4.42 -23.24 -10.14
C LEU A 43 -3.18 -23.71 -10.90
N LEU A 44 -2.53 -24.79 -10.46
CA LEU A 44 -1.39 -25.37 -11.19
C LEU A 44 -1.78 -25.77 -12.62
N ARG A 45 -2.96 -26.38 -12.78
CA ARG A 45 -3.48 -26.77 -14.09
C ARG A 45 -3.81 -25.58 -14.97
N ILE A 46 -4.37 -24.51 -14.41
CA ILE A 46 -4.66 -23.27 -15.14
C ILE A 46 -3.36 -22.58 -15.53
N SER A 47 -2.39 -22.49 -14.63
CA SER A 47 -1.10 -21.84 -14.87
C SER A 47 -0.35 -22.46 -16.03
N ALA A 48 -0.44 -23.78 -16.20
CA ALA A 48 0.15 -24.50 -17.33
C ALA A 48 -0.51 -24.17 -18.69
N ILE A 49 -1.72 -23.63 -18.69
CA ILE A 49 -2.51 -23.28 -19.89
C ILE A 49 -2.48 -21.78 -20.15
N ASN A 50 -2.66 -20.98 -19.10
CA ASN A 50 -2.75 -19.54 -19.14
C ASN A 50 -2.28 -18.95 -17.80
N LYS A 51 -1.02 -18.52 -17.76
CA LYS A 51 -0.36 -17.96 -16.57
C LYS A 51 -1.10 -16.71 -16.04
N LYS A 52 -1.51 -15.82 -16.95
CA LYS A 52 -2.21 -14.56 -16.66
C LYS A 52 -3.58 -14.77 -15.99
N LEU A 53 -4.30 -15.82 -16.41
CA LEU A 53 -5.56 -16.21 -15.79
C LEU A 53 -5.33 -16.78 -14.39
N ALA A 54 -4.31 -17.62 -14.22
CA ALA A 54 -3.95 -18.12 -12.90
C ALA A 54 -3.57 -16.97 -11.97
N GLU A 55 -2.77 -16.00 -12.43
CA GLU A 55 -2.42 -14.76 -11.71
C GLU A 55 -3.68 -14.02 -11.26
N THR A 56 -4.64 -13.80 -12.16
CA THR A 56 -5.91 -13.15 -11.81
C THR A 56 -6.68 -13.94 -10.74
N LEU A 57 -6.81 -15.25 -10.87
CA LEU A 57 -7.55 -16.06 -9.88
C LEU A 57 -6.86 -16.07 -8.52
N ILE A 58 -5.53 -15.99 -8.47
CA ILE A 58 -4.75 -15.86 -7.24
C ILE A 58 -5.06 -14.53 -6.57
N VAL A 59 -4.96 -13.44 -7.33
CA VAL A 59 -5.28 -12.09 -6.85
C VAL A 59 -6.68 -12.07 -6.25
N PHE A 60 -7.66 -12.67 -6.94
CA PHE A 60 -9.05 -12.70 -6.53
C PHE A 60 -9.45 -13.85 -5.59
N ARG A 61 -8.50 -14.68 -5.12
CA ARG A 61 -8.78 -15.91 -4.36
C ARG A 61 -9.68 -15.67 -3.16
N LYS A 62 -9.31 -14.74 -2.28
CA LYS A 62 -10.05 -14.46 -1.06
C LYS A 62 -11.47 -14.01 -1.40
N ARG A 63 -11.61 -12.99 -2.24
CA ARG A 63 -12.91 -12.42 -2.61
C ARG A 63 -13.82 -13.43 -3.31
N LEU A 64 -13.28 -14.28 -4.19
CA LEU A 64 -14.04 -15.35 -4.84
C LEU A 64 -14.50 -16.40 -3.82
N SER A 65 -13.63 -16.77 -2.88
CA SER A 65 -13.97 -17.74 -1.83
C SER A 65 -15.00 -17.20 -0.82
N GLU A 66 -14.87 -15.94 -0.38
CA GLU A 66 -15.82 -15.31 0.55
C GLU A 66 -17.19 -15.08 -0.10
N ALA A 67 -17.22 -14.87 -1.41
CA ALA A 67 -18.45 -14.69 -2.15
C ALA A 67 -19.12 -16.01 -2.57
N ALA A 68 -18.50 -17.17 -2.34
CA ALA A 68 -18.95 -18.48 -2.85
C ALA A 68 -20.41 -18.82 -2.49
N ASP A 69 -20.86 -18.40 -1.30
CA ASP A 69 -22.20 -18.68 -0.77
C ASP A 69 -23.24 -17.59 -1.14
N ASN A 70 -22.84 -16.53 -1.84
CA ASN A 70 -23.72 -15.43 -2.26
C ASN A 70 -23.69 -15.26 -3.78
N ASP A 71 -24.78 -15.63 -4.45
CA ASP A 71 -24.88 -15.59 -5.92
C ASP A 71 -24.58 -14.21 -6.53
N ALA A 72 -25.12 -13.14 -5.94
CA ALA A 72 -24.91 -11.79 -6.42
C ALA A 72 -23.47 -11.32 -6.15
N GLY A 73 -22.96 -11.62 -4.96
CA GLY A 73 -21.58 -11.34 -4.56
C GLY A 73 -20.57 -12.07 -5.44
N LEU A 74 -20.81 -13.36 -5.74
CA LEU A 74 -19.94 -14.20 -6.57
C LEU A 74 -19.91 -13.69 -8.00
N LYS A 75 -21.08 -13.34 -8.56
CA LYS A 75 -21.15 -12.76 -9.90
C LYS A 75 -20.35 -11.45 -9.98
N SER A 76 -20.49 -10.57 -8.98
CA SER A 76 -19.70 -9.33 -8.90
C SER A 76 -18.20 -9.58 -8.75
N ALA A 77 -17.79 -10.53 -7.90
CA ALA A 77 -16.38 -10.87 -7.71
C ALA A 77 -15.73 -11.44 -8.98
N ILE A 78 -16.44 -12.32 -9.69
CA ILE A 78 -15.99 -12.89 -10.97
C ILE A 78 -15.89 -11.80 -12.04
N ASP A 79 -16.84 -10.88 -12.08
CA ASP A 79 -16.84 -9.78 -13.03
C ASP A 79 -15.65 -8.84 -12.82
N HIS A 80 -15.37 -8.43 -11.58
CA HIS A 80 -14.18 -7.64 -11.28
C HIS A 80 -12.87 -8.38 -11.64
N ALA A 81 -12.82 -9.70 -11.40
CA ALA A 81 -11.69 -10.52 -11.80
C ALA A 81 -11.49 -10.51 -13.33
N TYR A 82 -12.59 -10.58 -14.09
CA TYR A 82 -12.55 -10.52 -15.55
C TYR A 82 -12.05 -9.16 -16.06
N LEU A 83 -12.51 -8.05 -15.47
CA LEU A 83 -12.04 -6.70 -15.84
C LEU A 83 -10.55 -6.52 -15.52
N HIS A 84 -10.09 -6.98 -14.35
CA HIS A 84 -8.66 -6.97 -14.00
C HIS A 84 -7.82 -7.79 -14.97
N TYR A 85 -8.28 -8.98 -15.35
CA TYR A 85 -7.61 -9.83 -16.33
C TYR A 85 -7.45 -9.13 -17.69
N ILE A 86 -8.47 -8.41 -18.14
CA ILE A 86 -8.40 -7.64 -19.39
C ILE A 86 -7.37 -6.51 -19.27
N VAL A 87 -7.43 -5.72 -18.21
CA VAL A 87 -6.66 -4.48 -18.05
C VAL A 87 -5.19 -4.73 -17.72
N ASN A 88 -4.92 -5.56 -16.72
CA ASN A 88 -3.60 -5.63 -16.09
C ASN A 88 -2.74 -6.78 -16.62
N THR A 89 -3.37 -7.80 -17.21
CA THR A 89 -2.63 -8.99 -17.62
C THR A 89 -2.50 -9.13 -19.12
N ASP A 90 -3.02 -8.23 -19.95
CA ASP A 90 -3.08 -8.42 -21.41
C ASP A 90 -3.64 -9.81 -21.78
N GLY A 91 -4.79 -10.20 -21.22
CA GLY A 91 -5.45 -11.47 -21.56
C GLY A 91 -5.76 -11.59 -23.08
N PRO A 92 -6.43 -12.63 -23.58
CA PRO A 92 -6.90 -12.63 -24.96
C PRO A 92 -8.16 -11.75 -25.09
N ILE A 93 -8.17 -10.87 -26.10
CA ILE A 93 -9.31 -10.03 -26.48
C ILE A 93 -10.19 -10.90 -27.38
N PRO A 94 -11.47 -11.12 -27.06
CA PRO A 94 -12.34 -11.84 -27.99
C PRO A 94 -12.48 -11.07 -29.32
N GLU A 95 -12.31 -11.78 -30.43
CA GLU A 95 -12.72 -11.31 -31.77
C GLU A 95 -14.18 -11.69 -32.02
N GLY A 96 -14.97 -10.77 -32.60
CA GLY A 96 -16.30 -11.08 -33.15
C GLY A 96 -17.47 -11.13 -32.15
N LEU A 97 -17.66 -10.10 -31.32
CA LEU A 97 -18.90 -9.94 -30.55
C LEU A 97 -20.04 -9.47 -31.47
N GLU A 98 -20.74 -10.42 -32.11
CA GLU A 98 -22.07 -10.18 -32.68
C GLU A 98 -23.20 -10.49 -31.67
N ASP A 99 -22.92 -11.13 -30.52
CA ASP A 99 -23.97 -11.66 -29.63
C ASP A 99 -23.92 -11.25 -28.14
N ASP A 100 -23.06 -10.30 -27.72
CA ASP A 100 -23.19 -9.67 -26.39
C ASP A 100 -22.58 -8.25 -26.41
N PRO A 101 -23.36 -7.17 -26.30
CA PRO A 101 -22.84 -5.82 -26.30
C PRO A 101 -22.15 -5.55 -24.96
N PHE A 102 -20.87 -5.90 -24.87
CA PHE A 102 -20.00 -5.38 -23.82
C PHE A 102 -19.84 -3.87 -24.09
N ASP A 103 -20.64 -3.03 -23.44
CA ASP A 103 -20.52 -1.58 -23.52
C ASP A 103 -19.21 -1.17 -22.83
N VAL A 104 -18.30 -0.58 -23.61
CA VAL A 104 -16.98 -0.12 -23.14
C VAL A 104 -17.14 0.90 -22.01
N LEU A 105 -18.08 1.82 -22.14
CA LEU A 105 -18.30 2.87 -21.17
C LEU A 105 -18.81 2.26 -19.86
N GLU A 106 -19.76 1.34 -19.95
CA GLU A 106 -20.28 0.62 -18.77
C GLU A 106 -19.17 -0.19 -18.09
N ALA A 107 -18.37 -0.94 -18.86
CA ALA A 107 -17.28 -1.74 -18.31
C ALA A 107 -16.17 -0.89 -17.70
N ALA A 108 -15.85 0.25 -18.31
CA ALA A 108 -14.87 1.20 -17.79
C ALA A 108 -15.39 1.90 -16.53
N ILE A 109 -16.67 2.27 -16.47
CA ILE A 109 -17.32 2.78 -15.26
C ILE A 109 -17.23 1.73 -14.16
N ARG A 110 -17.59 0.47 -14.42
CA ARG A 110 -17.53 -0.61 -13.43
C ARG A 110 -16.11 -0.89 -12.94
N TYR A 111 -15.14 -0.92 -13.86
CA TYR A 111 -13.72 -1.10 -13.51
C TYR A 111 -13.19 0.08 -12.69
N ALA A 112 -13.58 1.30 -13.04
CA ALA A 112 -13.18 2.50 -12.33
C ALA A 112 -13.85 2.63 -10.98
N GLU A 113 -15.15 2.37 -10.87
CA GLU A 113 -15.90 2.32 -9.61
C GLU A 113 -15.27 1.32 -8.64
N TRP A 114 -14.84 0.17 -9.16
CA TRP A 114 -14.12 -0.83 -8.38
C TRP A 114 -12.79 -0.33 -7.81
N LEU A 115 -12.12 0.59 -8.52
CA LEU A 115 -10.90 1.27 -8.07
C LEU A 115 -11.18 2.62 -7.39
N SER A 116 -12.45 2.95 -7.14
CA SER A 116 -12.90 4.24 -6.60
C SER A 116 -12.47 5.46 -7.43
N VAL A 117 -12.42 5.28 -8.75
CA VAL A 117 -12.28 6.34 -9.74
C VAL A 117 -13.66 6.62 -10.34
N GLY A 118 -14.11 7.87 -10.27
CA GLY A 118 -15.29 8.30 -11.00
C GLY A 118 -14.99 8.41 -12.49
N VAL A 119 -15.94 8.02 -13.34
CA VAL A 119 -15.84 8.17 -14.79
C VAL A 119 -17.09 8.87 -15.28
N SER A 120 -16.91 9.93 -16.07
CA SER A 120 -18.00 10.62 -16.75
C SER A 120 -17.58 11.07 -18.14
N GLU A 121 -18.55 11.39 -18.99
CA GLU A 121 -18.29 12.02 -20.28
C GLU A 121 -18.10 13.54 -20.10
N GLY A 122 -17.11 14.11 -20.76
CA GLY A 122 -16.83 15.55 -20.83
C GLY A 122 -17.09 16.10 -22.23
N ASP A 123 -16.86 17.40 -22.37
CA ASP A 123 -17.10 18.10 -23.64
C ASP A 123 -16.30 17.48 -24.80
N GLY A 124 -16.98 17.32 -25.94
CA GLY A 124 -16.38 16.76 -27.15
C GLY A 124 -16.00 15.27 -27.06
N GLY A 125 -16.66 14.50 -26.19
CA GLY A 125 -16.49 13.04 -26.06
C GLY A 125 -15.24 12.62 -25.29
N THR A 126 -14.63 13.53 -24.51
CA THR A 126 -13.45 13.25 -23.69
C THR A 126 -13.85 12.49 -22.41
N ALA A 127 -13.11 11.47 -21.99
CA ALA A 127 -13.29 10.89 -20.67
C ALA A 127 -12.90 11.88 -19.57
N LEU A 128 -13.73 12.03 -18.56
CA LEU A 128 -13.37 12.71 -17.32
C LEU A 128 -13.24 11.65 -16.23
N LEU A 129 -12.03 11.50 -15.70
CA LEU A 129 -11.73 10.63 -14.57
C LEU A 129 -11.72 11.47 -13.30
N ALA A 130 -12.22 10.96 -12.19
CA ALA A 130 -12.29 11.71 -10.94
C ALA A 130 -11.77 10.89 -9.76
N VAL A 131 -10.86 11.47 -8.98
CA VAL A 131 -10.42 10.97 -7.66
C VAL A 131 -10.47 12.16 -6.72
N ASP A 132 -11.09 12.01 -5.55
CA ASP A 132 -11.24 13.09 -4.57
C ASP A 132 -11.83 14.38 -5.16
N ASP A 133 -12.90 14.24 -5.96
CA ASP A 133 -13.61 15.33 -6.64
C ASP A 133 -12.76 16.16 -7.64
N LYS A 134 -11.50 15.79 -7.85
CA LYS A 134 -10.63 16.38 -8.88
C LYS A 134 -10.83 15.66 -10.19
N LYS A 135 -11.24 16.40 -11.23
CA LYS A 135 -11.46 15.86 -12.57
C LYS A 135 -10.19 15.95 -13.42
N VAL A 136 -9.90 14.87 -14.12
CA VAL A 136 -8.73 14.70 -14.97
C VAL A 136 -9.18 14.29 -16.37
N PRO A 137 -8.71 14.95 -17.43
CA PRO A 137 -9.02 14.54 -18.80
C PRO A 137 -8.33 13.20 -19.14
N GLY A 138 -9.10 12.29 -19.70
CA GLY A 138 -8.66 10.99 -20.22
C GLY A 138 -8.77 10.91 -21.74
N PRO A 139 -8.66 9.70 -22.32
CA PRO A 139 -8.79 9.51 -23.77
C PRO A 139 -10.19 9.87 -24.27
N LYS A 140 -10.31 10.22 -25.57
CA LYS A 140 -11.62 10.46 -26.18
C LYS A 140 -12.35 9.15 -26.48
N TRP A 141 -13.61 9.05 -26.06
CA TRP A 141 -14.47 7.88 -26.22
C TRP A 141 -14.94 7.67 -27.66
N ASP A 142 -15.09 8.73 -28.44
CA ASP A 142 -15.50 8.68 -29.84
C ASP A 142 -14.55 7.82 -30.70
N ILE A 143 -13.24 7.84 -30.39
CA ILE A 143 -12.22 6.99 -31.03
C ILE A 143 -12.39 5.51 -30.65
N LEU A 144 -12.88 5.22 -29.44
CA LEU A 144 -13.04 3.85 -28.92
C LEU A 144 -14.19 3.08 -29.57
N SER A 145 -15.17 3.78 -30.16
CA SER A 145 -16.30 3.17 -30.88
C SER A 145 -15.89 2.24 -32.03
N LYS A 146 -14.64 2.35 -32.52
CA LYS A 146 -14.07 1.51 -33.58
C LYS A 146 -13.28 0.31 -33.05
N TRP A 147 -13.12 0.19 -31.72
CA TRP A 147 -12.35 -0.88 -31.09
C TRP A 147 -13.28 -1.92 -30.48
N SER A 148 -12.82 -3.17 -30.37
CA SER A 148 -13.55 -4.14 -29.57
C SER A 148 -13.55 -3.70 -28.12
N ALA A 149 -14.55 -4.10 -27.36
CA ALA A 149 -14.76 -3.49 -26.07
C ALA A 149 -13.67 -3.83 -25.04
N ALA A 150 -13.09 -5.03 -25.14
CA ALA A 150 -11.92 -5.42 -24.39
C ALA A 150 -10.63 -4.70 -24.86
N LEU A 151 -10.49 -4.36 -26.14
CA LEU A 151 -9.38 -3.53 -26.63
C LEU A 151 -9.49 -2.09 -26.11
N ALA A 152 -10.70 -1.54 -26.07
CA ALA A 152 -10.96 -0.22 -25.51
C ALA A 152 -10.73 -0.20 -23.99
N LEU A 153 -11.22 -1.20 -23.25
CA LEU A 153 -10.96 -1.32 -21.82
C LEU A 153 -9.46 -1.45 -21.50
N ARG A 154 -8.68 -2.15 -22.34
CA ARG A 154 -7.21 -2.18 -22.22
C ARG A 154 -6.51 -0.84 -22.42
N LYS A 155 -7.15 0.06 -23.12
CA LYS A 155 -6.56 1.34 -23.47
C LYS A 155 -6.93 2.42 -22.47
N VAL A 156 -8.13 2.31 -21.88
CA VAL A 156 -8.62 3.22 -20.83
C VAL A 156 -8.23 2.74 -19.43
N GLY A 157 -8.22 1.43 -19.20
CA GLY A 157 -7.89 0.80 -17.91
C GLY A 157 -6.56 1.27 -17.32
N PRO A 158 -5.46 1.30 -18.09
CA PRO A 158 -4.20 1.88 -17.64
C PRO A 158 -4.29 3.35 -17.21
N THR A 159 -5.14 4.15 -17.86
CA THR A 159 -5.37 5.56 -17.44
C THR A 159 -6.17 5.63 -16.15
N ILE A 160 -7.20 4.79 -15.98
CA ILE A 160 -7.97 4.68 -14.72
C ILE A 160 -7.03 4.29 -13.57
N ASN A 161 -6.23 3.25 -13.83
CA ASN A 161 -5.16 2.77 -12.97
C ASN A 161 -4.19 3.90 -12.59
N ARG A 162 -3.70 4.67 -13.58
CA ARG A 162 -2.73 5.75 -13.38
C ARG A 162 -3.31 6.92 -12.61
N VAL A 163 -4.58 7.25 -12.84
CA VAL A 163 -5.28 8.30 -12.08
C VAL A 163 -5.44 7.90 -10.61
N ARG A 164 -5.59 6.61 -10.30
CA ARG A 164 -5.75 6.14 -8.92
C ARG A 164 -4.43 5.87 -8.19
N TYR A 165 -3.43 5.34 -8.90
CA TYR A 165 -2.23 4.75 -8.31
C TYR A 165 -0.92 5.21 -8.97
N GLY A 166 -0.96 6.17 -9.89
CA GLY A 166 0.22 6.68 -10.60
C GLY A 166 0.87 5.72 -11.60
N ARG A 167 0.27 4.56 -11.87
CA ARG A 167 0.82 3.54 -12.77
C ARG A 167 -0.23 2.85 -13.63
N ASP A 168 0.20 2.12 -14.66
CA ASP A 168 -0.67 1.49 -15.66
C ASP A 168 -1.21 0.12 -15.25
N ASP A 169 -0.58 -0.53 -14.29
CA ASP A 169 -0.82 -1.91 -13.91
C ASP A 169 -1.05 -2.02 -12.39
N ILE A 170 -2.22 -2.52 -11.97
CA ILE A 170 -2.56 -2.63 -10.55
C ILE A 170 -3.06 -4.00 -10.18
N ILE A 171 -2.55 -4.49 -9.05
CA ILE A 171 -3.23 -5.45 -8.20
C ILE A 171 -3.84 -4.67 -7.03
N PRO A 172 -5.17 -4.54 -6.94
CA PRO A 172 -5.75 -3.82 -5.82
C PRO A 172 -5.66 -4.67 -4.55
N SER A 173 -5.29 -3.98 -3.50
CA SER A 173 -4.94 -4.48 -2.18
C SER A 173 -6.06 -5.13 -1.37
N PHE A 174 -7.29 -4.61 -1.48
CA PHE A 174 -8.45 -5.18 -0.81
C PHE A 174 -8.75 -6.61 -1.28
N THR A 175 -8.16 -7.04 -2.40
CA THR A 175 -8.32 -8.40 -2.91
C THR A 175 -7.60 -9.44 -2.05
N PHE A 176 -6.53 -9.05 -1.35
CA PHE A 176 -5.81 -9.94 -0.44
C PHE A 176 -6.42 -9.95 0.95
N GLY A 177 -6.82 -8.79 1.46
CA GLY A 177 -7.31 -8.58 2.82
C GLY A 177 -6.28 -8.93 3.91
N LEU A 178 -6.59 -8.62 5.17
CA LEU A 178 -5.67 -8.82 6.28
C LEU A 178 -5.60 -10.31 6.71
N ASP A 179 -4.40 -10.85 6.90
CA ASP A 179 -4.14 -12.11 7.59
C ASP A 179 -3.91 -11.87 9.08
N GLU A 180 -4.96 -12.08 9.86
CA GLU A 180 -4.99 -11.84 11.30
C GLU A 180 -4.24 -12.90 12.13
N LYS A 181 -3.87 -14.01 11.49
CA LYS A 181 -3.17 -15.15 12.13
C LYS A 181 -1.68 -15.14 11.84
N ALA A 182 -1.20 -14.21 11.01
CA ALA A 182 0.21 -14.06 10.74
C ALA A 182 1.00 -13.84 12.05
N GLU A 183 1.94 -14.75 12.32
CA GLU A 183 2.88 -14.67 13.45
C GLU A 183 4.12 -13.81 13.11
N GLY A 184 4.15 -13.21 11.92
CA GLY A 184 5.27 -12.42 11.43
C GLY A 184 4.90 -11.58 10.22
N HIS A 185 5.93 -11.13 9.50
CA HIS A 185 5.75 -10.37 8.27
C HIS A 185 5.11 -11.23 7.18
N THR A 186 4.08 -10.71 6.52
CA THR A 186 3.55 -11.30 5.29
C THR A 186 3.38 -10.22 4.23
N LEU A 187 3.60 -10.59 2.97
CA LEU A 187 3.39 -9.70 1.84
C LEU A 187 1.92 -9.24 1.75
N GLN A 188 0.98 -10.13 2.07
CA GLN A 188 -0.46 -9.84 2.14
C GLN A 188 -0.78 -8.71 3.14
N ASN A 189 -0.23 -8.77 4.36
CA ASN A 189 -0.43 -7.72 5.36
C ASN A 189 0.30 -6.44 4.98
N ALA A 190 1.48 -6.56 4.38
CA ALA A 190 2.23 -5.40 3.88
C ALA A 190 1.45 -4.65 2.80
N ILE A 191 0.93 -5.33 1.77
CA ILE A 191 0.09 -4.67 0.75
C ILE A 191 -1.15 -4.09 1.40
N THR A 192 -1.88 -4.87 2.19
CA THR A 192 -3.13 -4.40 2.80
C THR A 192 -2.90 -3.13 3.63
N LEU A 193 -1.92 -3.12 4.53
CA LEU A 193 -1.65 -1.99 5.41
C LEU A 193 -0.94 -0.82 4.71
N ALA A 194 -0.29 -1.07 3.56
CA ALA A 194 0.16 -0.02 2.67
C ALA A 194 -1.03 0.79 2.15
N ASP A 195 -2.14 0.16 1.77
CA ASP A 195 -3.33 0.90 1.35
C ASP A 195 -4.02 1.64 2.47
N PHE A 196 -4.06 1.12 3.68
CA PHE A 196 -4.53 1.91 4.82
C PHE A 196 -3.64 3.14 5.07
N SER A 197 -2.32 3.01 4.86
CA SER A 197 -1.38 4.12 4.95
C SER A 197 -1.58 5.15 3.84
N HIS A 198 -1.85 4.70 2.61
CA HIS A 198 -2.19 5.56 1.48
C HIS A 198 -3.54 6.25 1.71
N LEU A 199 -4.54 5.50 2.22
CA LEU A 199 -5.88 6.00 2.46
C LEU A 199 -5.91 7.18 3.43
N ALA A 200 -4.94 7.24 4.36
CA ALA A 200 -4.84 8.33 5.33
C ALA A 200 -4.56 9.71 4.70
N TYR A 201 -4.11 9.77 3.44
CA TYR A 201 -3.86 11.02 2.71
C TYR A 201 -5.13 11.67 2.14
N PHE A 202 -6.25 10.94 2.09
CA PHE A 202 -7.50 11.44 1.53
C PHE A 202 -8.43 12.01 2.62
N GLY A 203 -9.45 12.76 2.19
CA GLY A 203 -10.42 13.37 3.10
C GLY A 203 -11.32 12.34 3.81
N PRO A 204 -11.82 12.65 5.03
CA PRO A 204 -12.55 11.69 5.87
C PRO A 204 -13.79 11.08 5.19
N THR A 205 -14.51 11.85 4.39
CA THR A 205 -15.68 11.36 3.63
C THR A 205 -15.30 10.28 2.62
N PHE A 206 -14.18 10.48 1.91
CA PHE A 206 -13.67 9.50 0.95
C PHE A 206 -13.20 8.24 1.67
N VAL A 207 -12.42 8.42 2.73
CA VAL A 207 -11.92 7.33 3.57
C VAL A 207 -13.07 6.47 4.10
N GLU A 208 -14.10 7.07 4.71
CA GLU A 208 -15.23 6.33 5.26
C GLU A 208 -15.99 5.53 4.18
N LYS A 209 -16.23 6.15 3.01
CA LYS A 209 -16.89 5.48 1.89
C LYS A 209 -16.06 4.29 1.40
N GLN A 210 -14.74 4.48 1.29
CA GLN A 210 -13.83 3.43 0.85
C GLN A 210 -13.78 2.26 1.84
N LEU A 211 -13.70 2.55 3.14
CA LEU A 211 -13.66 1.56 4.21
C LEU A 211 -14.94 0.71 4.24
N LYS A 212 -16.11 1.32 4.06
CA LYS A 212 -17.38 0.58 3.93
C LYS A 212 -17.37 -0.40 2.76
N GLN A 213 -16.81 0.00 1.61
CA GLN A 213 -16.64 -0.92 0.47
C GLN A 213 -15.69 -2.09 0.76
N TRP A 214 -14.74 -1.91 1.68
CA TRP A 214 -13.82 -2.96 2.15
C TRP A 214 -14.40 -3.79 3.32
N GLY A 215 -15.66 -3.53 3.70
CA GLY A 215 -16.36 -4.20 4.78
C GLY A 215 -15.95 -3.73 6.18
N TYR A 216 -15.45 -2.49 6.30
CA TYR A 216 -15.19 -1.84 7.58
C TYR A 216 -16.29 -0.82 7.87
N ASP A 217 -17.26 -1.22 8.68
CA ASP A 217 -18.41 -0.38 9.01
C ASP A 217 -18.12 0.63 10.13
N ALA A 218 -17.09 0.37 10.94
CA ALA A 218 -16.65 1.25 12.01
C ALA A 218 -15.54 2.21 11.53
N PHE A 219 -15.71 3.51 11.79
CA PHE A 219 -14.74 4.54 11.38
C PHE A 219 -14.72 5.71 12.36
N ARG A 220 -13.53 6.16 12.76
CA ARG A 220 -13.30 7.37 13.55
C ARG A 220 -12.15 8.16 12.93
N TRP A 221 -12.45 9.39 12.52
CA TRP A 221 -11.44 10.34 12.08
C TRP A 221 -10.78 11.02 13.28
N VAL A 222 -9.48 11.25 13.20
CA VAL A 222 -8.67 11.89 14.23
C VAL A 222 -7.89 13.02 13.60
N GLU A 223 -7.98 14.21 14.16
CA GLU A 223 -7.28 15.39 13.64
C GLU A 223 -6.89 16.37 14.76
N ASP A 224 -5.68 16.90 14.67
CA ASP A 224 -5.32 18.19 15.28
C ASP A 224 -4.78 19.13 14.20
N LYS A 225 -5.55 20.18 13.93
CA LYS A 225 -5.23 21.21 12.92
C LYS A 225 -3.99 22.04 13.28
N LYS A 226 -3.65 22.18 14.56
CA LYS A 226 -2.49 22.97 15.01
C LYS A 226 -1.17 22.27 14.69
N THR A 227 -1.15 20.94 14.79
CA THR A 227 0.03 20.13 14.49
C THR A 227 -0.06 19.47 13.10
N ASP A 228 -1.09 19.79 12.32
CA ASP A 228 -1.43 19.15 11.04
C ASP A 228 -1.34 17.62 11.11
N THR A 229 -1.80 17.06 12.23
CA THR A 229 -1.70 15.62 12.51
C THR A 229 -3.04 14.98 12.27
N GLN A 230 -3.06 13.99 11.38
CA GLN A 230 -4.27 13.26 11.00
C GLN A 230 -4.05 11.76 11.10
N ALA A 231 -5.10 11.08 11.54
CA ALA A 231 -5.16 9.63 11.59
C ALA A 231 -6.61 9.17 11.46
N PHE A 232 -6.81 7.87 11.28
CA PHE A 232 -8.12 7.27 11.48
C PHE A 232 -7.99 5.93 12.19
N VAL A 233 -9.07 5.56 12.88
CA VAL A 233 -9.25 4.24 13.48
C VAL A 233 -10.47 3.59 12.84
N THR A 234 -10.30 2.36 12.39
CA THR A 234 -11.36 1.55 11.79
C THR A 234 -11.23 0.12 12.27
N GLY A 235 -12.26 -0.70 12.09
CA GLY A 235 -12.17 -2.09 12.54
C GLY A 235 -13.29 -2.99 12.04
N LYS A 236 -13.03 -4.28 12.22
CA LYS A 236 -14.00 -5.38 12.11
C LYS A 236 -14.20 -6.00 13.50
N ASP A 237 -14.95 -7.09 13.58
CA ASP A 237 -15.19 -7.79 14.85
C ASP A 237 -13.90 -8.34 15.48
N SER A 238 -12.91 -8.71 14.65
CA SER A 238 -11.67 -9.38 15.08
C SER A 238 -10.49 -8.42 15.34
N HIS A 239 -10.45 -7.27 14.67
CA HIS A 239 -9.29 -6.38 14.72
C HIS A 239 -9.64 -4.91 14.47
N LEU A 240 -8.73 -4.03 14.89
CA LEU A 240 -8.71 -2.61 14.58
C LEU A 240 -7.49 -2.28 13.71
N ILE A 241 -7.62 -1.24 12.91
CA ILE A 241 -6.54 -0.61 12.16
C ILE A 241 -6.44 0.85 12.59
N VAL A 242 -5.24 1.27 13.00
CA VAL A 242 -4.90 2.65 13.30
C VAL A 242 -3.91 3.12 12.24
N SER A 243 -4.33 4.07 11.39
CA SER A 243 -3.50 4.58 10.30
C SER A 243 -3.20 6.06 10.48
N PHE A 244 -1.93 6.44 10.40
CA PHE A 244 -1.48 7.83 10.49
C PHE A 244 -1.07 8.36 9.11
N ARG A 245 -1.57 9.56 8.77
CA ARG A 245 -1.18 10.27 7.56
C ARG A 245 0.26 10.77 7.68
N GLY A 246 1.01 10.73 6.57
CA GLY A 246 2.25 11.48 6.44
C GLY A 246 2.02 12.97 6.15
N THR A 247 3.10 13.67 5.82
CA THR A 247 3.04 15.10 5.46
C THR A 247 2.53 15.26 4.03
N SER A 248 1.54 16.14 3.81
CA SER A 248 1.05 16.53 2.47
C SER A 248 1.35 17.99 2.11
N SER A 249 1.91 18.79 3.04
CA SER A 249 2.29 20.18 2.80
C SER A 249 3.42 20.67 3.73
N LYS A 250 4.10 21.74 3.31
CA LYS A 250 5.25 22.42 3.96
C LYS A 250 5.11 22.54 5.49
N THR A 251 5.62 21.60 6.29
CA THR A 251 5.54 21.70 7.75
C THR A 251 6.76 21.16 8.51
N ASP A 252 7.09 21.91 9.57
CA ASP A 252 8.28 21.93 10.42
C ASP A 252 8.70 20.62 11.11
N ALA A 253 7.91 19.54 11.08
CA ALA A 253 8.24 18.33 11.88
C ALA A 253 9.35 17.47 11.26
N LEU A 254 9.43 17.39 9.92
CA LEU A 254 10.57 16.79 9.23
C LEU A 254 11.76 17.77 9.16
N VAL A 255 11.47 19.07 9.27
CA VAL A 255 12.39 20.19 9.07
C VAL A 255 12.67 20.91 10.40
N ASP A 256 12.47 20.27 11.56
CA ASP A 256 12.99 20.79 12.83
C ASP A 256 14.51 20.61 12.71
N THR A 257 15.15 21.57 12.03
CA THR A 257 16.57 21.53 11.62
C THR A 257 17.52 21.41 12.80
N ARG A 258 16.99 21.55 14.01
CA ARG A 258 17.70 21.37 15.28
C ARG A 258 17.61 19.94 15.82
N PHE A 259 16.84 19.06 15.20
CA PHE A 259 16.70 17.64 15.54
C PHE A 259 16.49 17.39 17.04
N LEU A 260 15.70 18.26 17.67
CA LEU A 260 15.59 18.30 19.12
C LEU A 260 14.88 17.04 19.63
N LYS A 261 15.43 16.45 20.70
CA LYS A 261 14.87 15.27 21.33
C LYS A 261 14.17 15.60 22.64
N THR A 262 13.11 14.87 22.94
CA THR A 262 12.37 14.90 24.20
C THR A 262 12.28 13.49 24.77
N ASP A 263 11.99 13.35 26.05
CA ASP A 263 11.80 12.03 26.66
C ASP A 263 10.68 11.26 25.95
N ALA A 264 10.90 9.96 25.77
CA ALA A 264 9.92 9.08 25.16
C ALA A 264 8.70 8.87 26.05
N PHE A 265 7.57 8.45 25.45
CA PHE A 265 6.46 7.91 26.23
C PHE A 265 6.96 6.73 27.07
N GLY A 266 6.64 6.71 28.37
CA GLY A 266 7.18 5.71 29.31
C GLY A 266 8.52 6.08 29.94
N GLY A 267 9.17 7.17 29.49
CA GLY A 267 10.31 7.79 30.17
C GLY A 267 11.69 7.14 29.93
N ARG A 268 11.79 6.12 29.07
CA ARG A 268 13.06 5.46 28.73
C ARG A 268 13.51 5.87 27.32
N GLY A 269 14.67 6.52 27.24
CA GLY A 269 15.21 7.06 26.00
C GLY A 269 14.52 8.34 25.53
N ARG A 270 15.02 8.88 24.41
CA ARG A 270 14.58 10.16 23.84
C ARG A 270 14.18 10.00 22.38
N VAL A 271 13.16 10.74 21.97
CA VAL A 271 12.55 10.72 20.64
C VAL A 271 12.52 12.11 20.03
N HIS A 272 12.38 12.18 18.71
CA HIS A 272 12.21 13.45 18.00
C HIS A 272 11.01 14.23 18.56
N ARG A 273 11.27 15.46 19.01
CA ARG A 273 10.28 16.29 19.72
C ARG A 273 9.07 16.61 18.85
N GLY A 274 9.27 16.83 17.55
CA GLY A 274 8.17 17.06 16.61
C GLY A 274 7.23 15.86 16.52
N PHE A 275 7.78 14.64 16.41
CA PHE A 275 6.99 13.42 16.28
C PHE A 275 6.25 13.10 17.58
N HIS A 276 6.90 13.30 18.73
CA HIS A 276 6.26 13.16 20.03
C HIS A 276 5.08 14.12 20.18
N ARG A 277 5.26 15.41 19.88
CA ARG A 277 4.19 16.43 19.98
C ARG A 277 3.02 16.12 19.07
N ALA A 278 3.29 15.65 17.84
CA ALA A 278 2.25 15.25 16.90
C ALA A 278 1.43 14.06 17.42
N VAL A 279 2.06 13.00 17.95
CA VAL A 279 1.30 11.89 18.55
C VAL A 279 0.53 12.35 19.79
N ASP A 280 1.14 13.16 20.65
CA ASP A 280 0.52 13.59 21.90
C ASP A 280 -0.71 14.48 21.67
N SER A 281 -0.69 15.32 20.62
CA SER A 281 -1.80 16.21 20.29
C SER A 281 -3.09 15.46 19.92
N VAL A 282 -2.95 14.29 19.29
CA VAL A 282 -4.08 13.46 18.86
C VAL A 282 -4.35 12.25 19.77
N TRP A 283 -3.48 11.98 20.75
CA TRP A 283 -3.49 10.73 21.52
C TRP A 283 -4.84 10.41 22.16
N ASN A 284 -5.47 11.41 22.82
CA ASN A 284 -6.74 11.19 23.51
C ASN A 284 -7.86 10.76 22.54
N GLN A 285 -7.85 11.27 21.30
CA GLN A 285 -8.81 10.89 20.27
C GLN A 285 -8.55 9.47 19.77
N VAL A 286 -7.27 9.12 19.51
CA VAL A 286 -6.88 7.75 19.10
C VAL A 286 -7.27 6.74 20.17
N GLN A 287 -6.93 7.03 21.44
CA GLN A 287 -7.24 6.13 22.55
C GLN A 287 -8.75 5.97 22.72
N ALA A 288 -9.52 7.06 22.70
CA ALA A 288 -10.97 7.00 22.79
C ALA A 288 -11.59 6.19 21.64
N ALA A 289 -11.08 6.33 20.41
CA ALA A 289 -11.56 5.55 19.27
C ALA A 289 -11.23 4.06 19.39
N VAL A 290 -10.05 3.69 19.89
CA VAL A 290 -9.70 2.29 20.17
C VAL A 290 -10.60 1.71 21.26
N ASP A 291 -10.81 2.46 22.35
CA ASP A 291 -11.68 2.04 23.46
C ASP A 291 -13.15 1.90 23.02
N GLU A 292 -13.63 2.77 22.14
CA GLU A 292 -14.99 2.70 21.61
C GLU A 292 -15.19 1.52 20.65
N LEU A 293 -14.23 1.28 19.75
CA LEU A 293 -14.37 0.26 18.70
C LEU A 293 -14.02 -1.17 19.17
N GLY A 294 -13.35 -1.29 20.32
CA GLY A 294 -13.08 -2.57 20.98
C GLY A 294 -11.66 -2.66 21.53
N PRO A 295 -11.43 -2.42 22.83
CA PRO A 295 -10.08 -2.35 23.42
C PRO A 295 -9.38 -3.73 23.44
N ASP A 296 -10.15 -4.81 23.45
CA ASP A 296 -9.65 -6.19 23.47
C ASP A 296 -9.29 -6.74 22.08
N LYS A 297 -9.59 -5.99 21.01
CA LYS A 297 -9.32 -6.42 19.64
C LYS A 297 -7.83 -6.32 19.32
N LYS A 298 -7.37 -7.16 18.39
CA LYS A 298 -6.02 -7.03 17.82
C LYS A 298 -5.88 -5.69 17.11
N ILE A 299 -4.82 -4.95 17.37
CA ILE A 299 -4.57 -3.64 16.75
C ILE A 299 -3.43 -3.75 15.75
N PHE A 300 -3.72 -3.44 14.49
CA PHE A 300 -2.72 -3.23 13.45
C PHE A 300 -2.47 -1.73 13.31
N VAL A 301 -1.21 -1.33 13.35
CA VAL A 301 -0.83 0.09 13.24
C VAL A 301 -0.04 0.27 11.96
N CYS A 302 -0.39 1.30 11.18
CA CYS A 302 0.30 1.59 9.93
C CYS A 302 0.46 3.08 9.66
N GLY A 303 1.38 3.39 8.76
CA GLY A 303 1.62 4.76 8.32
C GLY A 303 2.77 4.82 7.33
N HIS A 304 2.85 5.93 6.62
CA HIS A 304 3.88 6.22 5.64
C HIS A 304 4.57 7.55 5.93
N SER A 305 5.86 7.69 5.60
CA SER A 305 6.61 8.94 5.77
C SER A 305 6.61 9.41 7.24
N LEU A 306 6.29 10.68 7.51
CA LEU A 306 6.00 11.18 8.87
C LEU A 306 5.00 10.28 9.62
N GLY A 307 3.94 9.83 8.95
CA GLY A 307 2.91 8.97 9.51
C GLY A 307 3.45 7.63 9.98
N ALA A 308 4.50 7.10 9.35
CA ALA A 308 5.19 5.89 9.82
C ALA A 308 5.90 6.11 11.17
N ALA A 309 6.47 7.29 11.41
CA ALA A 309 7.06 7.64 12.71
C ALA A 309 5.98 7.80 13.79
N LEU A 310 4.87 8.47 13.47
CA LEU A 310 3.75 8.63 14.38
C LEU A 310 3.10 7.29 14.72
N ALA A 311 2.93 6.41 13.73
CA ALA A 311 2.42 5.05 13.89
C ALA A 311 3.26 4.24 14.88
N GLN A 312 4.59 4.25 14.77
CA GLN A 312 5.47 3.56 15.71
C GLN A 312 5.38 4.13 17.13
N LEU A 313 5.40 5.46 17.28
CA LEU A 313 5.25 6.09 18.60
C LEU A 313 3.89 5.79 19.25
N ALA A 314 2.81 5.81 18.46
CA ALA A 314 1.47 5.46 18.92
C ALA A 314 1.37 3.97 19.28
N ALA A 315 1.94 3.07 18.48
CA ALA A 315 2.00 1.64 18.78
C ALA A 315 2.74 1.35 20.08
N HIS A 316 3.86 2.05 20.33
CA HIS A 316 4.58 1.94 21.60
C HIS A 316 3.72 2.37 22.79
N ARG A 317 3.02 3.51 22.66
CA ARG A 317 2.14 4.03 23.72
C ARG A 317 0.91 3.14 23.95
N LEU A 318 0.39 2.50 22.91
CA LEU A 318 -0.65 1.47 23.00
C LEU A 318 -0.13 0.22 23.74
N ALA A 319 1.06 -0.27 23.39
CA ALA A 319 1.67 -1.42 24.05
C ALA A 319 1.97 -1.16 25.53
N LEU A 320 2.47 0.04 25.89
CA LEU A 320 2.67 0.45 27.29
C LEU A 320 1.36 0.48 28.09
N LYS A 321 0.23 0.72 27.42
CA LYS A 321 -1.12 0.69 28.00
C LYS A 321 -1.79 -0.68 27.92
N SER A 322 -1.03 -1.73 27.59
CA SER A 322 -1.50 -3.13 27.52
C SER A 322 -2.56 -3.42 26.44
N TYR A 323 -2.70 -2.56 25.42
CA TYR A 323 -3.51 -2.91 24.25
C TYR A 323 -2.81 -3.99 23.40
N SER A 324 -3.60 -4.85 22.75
CA SER A 324 -3.09 -5.97 21.94
C SER A 324 -2.59 -5.51 20.56
N VAL A 325 -1.46 -4.80 20.52
CA VAL A 325 -0.77 -4.48 19.26
C VAL A 325 -0.28 -5.78 18.61
N ALA A 326 -0.87 -6.10 17.46
CA ALA A 326 -0.63 -7.33 16.71
C ALA A 326 0.53 -7.16 15.72
N ALA A 327 0.54 -6.05 14.97
CA ALA A 327 1.65 -5.72 14.07
C ALA A 327 1.71 -4.22 13.77
N VAL A 328 2.91 -3.74 13.44
CA VAL A 328 3.20 -2.37 13.02
C VAL A 328 3.83 -2.43 11.65
N TYR A 329 3.08 -2.05 10.61
CA TYR A 329 3.56 -2.04 9.23
C TYR A 329 3.77 -0.60 8.76
N VAL A 330 5.02 -0.24 8.51
CA VAL A 330 5.39 1.14 8.21
C VAL A 330 6.26 1.23 6.97
N TYR A 331 6.08 2.32 6.22
CA TYR A 331 6.66 2.53 4.90
C TYR A 331 7.41 3.86 4.87
N GLY A 332 8.67 3.86 4.46
CA GLY A 332 9.44 5.10 4.37
C GLY A 332 9.60 5.83 5.70
N SER A 333 9.65 5.12 6.83
CA SER A 333 9.77 5.77 8.14
C SER A 333 11.07 6.56 8.24
N PRO A 334 11.07 7.81 8.72
CA PRO A 334 12.27 8.43 9.25
C PRO A 334 12.69 7.73 10.56
N ARG A 335 13.90 8.01 11.02
CA ARG A 335 14.41 7.58 12.33
C ARG A 335 13.71 8.35 13.44
N ILE A 336 13.50 7.72 14.60
CA ILE A 336 12.55 8.25 15.59
C ILE A 336 13.22 8.70 16.87
N GLY A 337 14.11 7.87 17.43
CA GLY A 337 14.70 8.13 18.74
C GLY A 337 16.09 7.56 18.89
N ASN A 338 16.66 7.76 20.06
CA ASN A 338 18.01 7.35 20.40
C ASN A 338 18.10 5.83 20.65
N PRO A 339 19.31 5.25 20.84
CA PRO A 339 19.47 3.82 21.05
C PRO A 339 18.69 3.29 22.26
N GLU A 340 18.64 4.06 23.35
CA GLU A 340 17.88 3.69 24.54
C GLU A 340 16.38 3.58 24.26
N PHE A 341 15.82 4.50 23.47
CA PHE A 341 14.42 4.40 23.05
C PHE A 341 14.18 3.22 22.11
N ARG A 342 15.11 2.95 21.19
CA ARG A 342 15.04 1.76 20.32
C ARG A 342 14.95 0.49 21.14
N ASP A 343 15.76 0.36 22.17
CA ASP A 343 15.77 -0.82 23.03
C ASP A 343 14.46 -0.93 23.82
N ALA A 344 13.96 0.18 24.38
CA ALA A 344 12.66 0.24 25.06
C ALA A 344 11.46 -0.12 24.14
N TYR A 345 11.50 0.32 22.88
CA TYR A 345 10.50 -0.04 21.88
C TYR A 345 10.58 -1.52 21.51
N ASN A 346 11.80 -2.00 21.23
CA ASN A 346 12.04 -3.36 20.74
C ASN A 346 11.66 -4.42 21.78
N GLU A 347 11.83 -4.15 23.07
CA GLU A 347 11.35 -5.01 24.16
C GLU A 347 9.85 -5.36 24.05
N LEU A 348 9.04 -4.50 23.43
CA LEU A 348 7.60 -4.69 23.29
C LEU A 348 7.16 -5.09 21.88
N LEU A 349 7.87 -4.62 20.85
CA LEU A 349 7.36 -4.60 19.47
C LEU A 349 8.40 -5.01 18.40
N GLU A 350 9.58 -5.52 18.77
CA GLU A 350 10.64 -5.87 17.80
C GLU A 350 10.17 -6.85 16.72
N ASP A 351 9.53 -7.94 17.14
CA ASP A 351 9.04 -9.04 16.30
C ASP A 351 7.76 -8.69 15.52
N LYS A 352 7.08 -7.61 15.94
CA LYS A 352 5.82 -7.13 15.37
C LYS A 352 5.98 -5.94 14.43
N THR A 353 7.18 -5.34 14.36
CA THR A 353 7.42 -4.13 13.59
C THR A 353 8.12 -4.45 12.28
N PHE A 354 7.47 -4.07 11.18
CA PHE A 354 7.95 -4.31 9.82
C PHE A 354 8.12 -2.97 9.11
N LEU A 355 9.36 -2.47 9.16
CA LEU A 355 9.79 -1.28 8.45
C LEU A 355 10.17 -1.63 7.02
N HIS A 356 9.53 -0.99 6.05
CA HIS A 356 9.82 -1.13 4.64
C HIS A 356 10.50 0.14 4.13
N ILE A 357 11.61 -0.06 3.43
CA ILE A 357 12.41 1.02 2.84
C ILE A 357 12.55 0.73 1.35
N ASN A 358 12.17 1.70 0.54
CA ASN A 358 12.29 1.62 -0.89
C ASN A 358 13.68 2.11 -1.34
N ASN A 359 14.53 1.21 -1.84
CA ASN A 359 15.86 1.49 -2.37
C ASN A 359 16.66 2.51 -1.52
N ARG A 360 16.88 3.73 -2.02
CA ARG A 360 17.63 4.80 -1.35
C ARG A 360 16.74 5.94 -0.88
N ASP A 361 15.48 5.64 -0.53
CA ASP A 361 14.52 6.59 0.03
C ASP A 361 15.19 7.48 1.09
N ILE A 362 15.31 8.77 0.75
CA ILE A 362 16.08 9.75 1.50
C ILE A 362 15.44 10.08 2.85
N VAL A 363 14.12 9.96 2.99
CA VAL A 363 13.41 10.20 4.26
C VAL A 363 13.84 9.17 5.31
N THR A 364 14.11 7.94 4.90
CA THR A 364 14.56 6.89 5.82
C THR A 364 15.99 7.11 6.32
N GLN A 365 16.70 8.07 5.73
CA GLN A 365 18.05 8.45 6.11
C GLN A 365 18.07 9.60 7.12
N ILE A 366 16.91 10.08 7.55
CA ILE A 366 16.79 11.24 8.44
C ILE A 366 15.89 10.94 9.65
N PRO A 367 16.10 11.60 10.80
CA PRO A 367 17.30 12.35 11.15
C PRO A 367 18.59 11.50 11.08
N PRO A 368 19.76 12.14 10.86
CA PRO A 368 21.03 11.44 10.72
C PRO A 368 21.40 10.54 11.91
N ARG A 369 22.08 9.41 11.65
CA ARG A 369 22.55 8.49 12.71
C ARG A 369 23.58 9.12 13.64
N ILE A 370 24.40 10.04 13.13
CA ILE A 370 25.42 10.77 13.91
C ILE A 370 24.80 11.58 15.05
N LEU A 371 23.55 12.03 14.88
CA LEU A 371 22.77 12.70 15.93
C LEU A 371 22.08 11.72 16.89
N GLY A 372 22.49 10.44 16.91
CA GLY A 372 21.95 9.41 17.79
C GLY A 372 20.64 8.76 17.33
N PHE A 373 19.99 9.23 16.25
CA PHE A 373 18.71 8.65 15.83
C PHE A 373 18.82 7.26 15.22
N ARG A 374 17.88 6.38 15.54
CA ARG A 374 17.81 4.98 15.10
C ARG A 374 16.42 4.65 14.55
N HIS A 375 16.40 3.68 13.63
CA HIS A 375 15.18 2.95 13.25
C HIS A 375 14.81 1.96 14.35
N LEU A 376 13.52 1.63 14.42
CA LEU A 376 12.95 0.68 15.39
C LEU A 376 12.63 -0.66 14.72
N GLY A 377 12.35 -1.68 15.52
CA GLY A 377 12.03 -3.04 15.05
C GLY A 377 13.25 -3.91 14.75
N GLY A 378 12.99 -5.13 14.28
CA GLY A 378 14.01 -6.16 13.98
C GLY A 378 14.90 -5.89 12.75
N GLY A 379 14.91 -4.65 12.24
CA GLY A 379 15.67 -4.21 11.07
C GLY A 379 14.80 -3.94 9.83
N PRO A 380 15.24 -3.03 8.94
CA PRO A 380 14.46 -2.66 7.76
C PRO A 380 14.47 -3.77 6.70
N ARG A 381 13.35 -3.84 5.98
CA ARG A 381 13.15 -4.63 4.77
C ARG A 381 13.37 -3.70 3.58
N LEU A 382 14.44 -3.94 2.83
CA LEU A 382 14.80 -3.14 1.67
C LEU A 382 14.19 -3.73 0.41
N PHE A 383 13.55 -2.87 -0.38
CA PHE A 383 13.28 -3.16 -1.77
C PHE A 383 14.40 -2.65 -2.67
N ASP A 384 15.06 -3.52 -3.40
CA ASP A 384 16.04 -3.10 -4.40
C ASP A 384 15.38 -2.72 -5.75
N ASP A 385 16.20 -2.37 -6.75
CA ASP A 385 15.78 -2.05 -8.11
C ASP A 385 15.12 -3.24 -8.83
N GLY A 386 15.37 -4.48 -8.37
CA GLY A 386 14.75 -5.71 -8.87
C GLY A 386 13.46 -6.09 -8.15
N HIS A 387 12.95 -5.21 -7.27
CA HIS A 387 11.80 -5.46 -6.39
C HIS A 387 12.04 -6.59 -5.38
N VAL A 388 13.30 -6.92 -5.08
CA VAL A 388 13.59 -7.95 -4.09
C VAL A 388 13.44 -7.39 -2.69
N ILE A 389 12.61 -8.02 -1.84
CA ILE A 389 12.57 -7.70 -0.40
C ILE A 389 13.68 -8.50 0.28
N SER A 390 14.71 -7.80 0.74
CA SER A 390 15.76 -8.40 1.57
C SER A 390 15.74 -7.80 2.97
N LYS A 391 15.99 -8.64 3.99
CA LYS A 391 16.33 -8.10 5.32
C LYS A 391 17.74 -7.55 5.22
N MET A 392 17.95 -6.31 5.70
CA MET A 392 19.33 -5.85 5.84
C MET A 392 20.10 -6.80 6.76
N PRO A 393 21.31 -7.23 6.36
CA PRO A 393 22.18 -7.94 7.29
C PRO A 393 22.38 -7.05 8.51
N LYS A 394 22.26 -7.63 9.71
CA LYS A 394 22.58 -6.90 10.94
C LYS A 394 23.96 -6.27 10.74
N PRO A 395 24.11 -4.95 10.96
CA PRO A 395 25.41 -4.31 10.80
C PRO A 395 26.41 -5.12 11.62
N ARG A 396 27.53 -5.53 10.99
CA ARG A 396 28.62 -6.17 11.73
C ARG A 396 28.92 -5.26 12.89
N SER A 397 28.91 -5.80 14.10
CA SER A 397 29.37 -5.10 15.29
C SER A 397 30.86 -4.78 15.09
N LEU A 398 31.17 -3.67 14.42
CA LEU A 398 32.42 -2.99 14.69
C LEU A 398 32.34 -2.65 16.18
N GLY A 399 33.28 -3.20 16.95
CA GLY A 399 33.24 -3.19 18.40
C GLY A 399 32.88 -1.82 18.94
N PHE A 400 32.04 -1.82 19.97
CA PHE A 400 31.73 -0.73 20.90
C PHE A 400 32.53 0.55 20.68
N PHE A 401 32.13 1.35 19.69
CA PHE A 401 32.20 2.77 19.86
C PHE A 401 30.84 3.12 20.48
N GLU A 402 30.86 3.55 21.74
CA GLU A 402 29.79 4.42 22.23
C GLU A 402 29.78 5.60 21.25
N GLU A 403 28.91 5.54 20.24
CA GLU A 403 28.63 6.70 19.40
C GLU A 403 28.00 7.71 20.37
N GLU A 404 28.84 8.53 21.02
CA GLU A 404 28.40 9.62 21.89
C GLU A 404 27.36 10.42 21.11
N GLU A 405 26.19 10.60 21.72
CA GLU A 405 25.11 11.35 21.11
C GLU A 405 25.57 12.81 20.96
N VAL A 406 25.83 13.24 19.73
CA VAL A 406 26.27 14.61 19.45
C VAL A 406 25.05 15.47 19.13
N ASP A 407 24.91 16.59 19.83
CA ASP A 407 23.88 17.58 19.53
C ASP A 407 24.21 18.32 18.23
N PHE A 408 23.20 18.67 17.44
CA PHE A 408 23.39 19.30 16.13
C PHE A 408 24.23 20.59 16.24
N GLU A 409 23.98 21.41 17.25
CA GLU A 409 24.69 22.66 17.50
C GLU A 409 26.16 22.48 17.91
N SER A 410 26.56 21.27 18.30
CA SER A 410 27.94 20.95 18.69
C SER A 410 28.80 20.40 17.55
N LEU A 411 28.19 20.13 16.39
CA LEU A 411 28.89 19.74 15.16
C LEU A 411 29.64 20.94 14.56
N ASP A 412 30.69 20.67 13.79
CA ASP A 412 31.38 21.69 13.00
C ASP A 412 30.47 22.27 11.90
N GLU A 413 30.78 23.50 11.44
CA GLU A 413 29.95 24.22 10.46
C GLU A 413 29.79 23.45 9.13
N GLU A 414 30.82 22.74 8.67
CA GLU A 414 30.76 21.98 7.42
C GLU A 414 29.76 20.82 7.53
N THR A 415 29.82 20.07 8.64
CA THR A 415 28.87 18.99 8.93
C THR A 415 27.45 19.52 9.12
N GLN A 416 27.27 20.66 9.82
CA GLN A 416 25.95 21.28 9.98
C GLN A 416 25.36 21.68 8.62
N GLN A 417 26.14 22.31 7.75
CA GLN A 417 25.69 22.71 6.40
C GLN A 417 25.34 21.49 5.54
N ALA A 418 26.12 20.41 5.62
CA ALA A 418 25.83 19.17 4.88
C ALA A 418 24.49 18.55 5.31
N ILE A 419 24.21 18.51 6.62
CA ILE A 419 22.93 18.01 7.15
C ILE A 419 21.76 18.90 6.69
N LEU A 420 21.92 20.23 6.74
CA LEU A 420 20.88 21.17 6.26
C LEU A 420 20.61 21.01 4.76
N GLN A 421 21.65 20.83 3.94
CA GLN A 421 21.49 20.55 2.52
C GLN A 421 20.72 19.24 2.29
N GLN A 422 21.04 18.18 3.04
CA GLN A 422 20.30 16.92 2.97
C GLN A 422 18.82 17.10 3.37
N MET A 423 18.51 17.93 4.37
CA MET A 423 17.13 18.28 4.73
C MET A 423 16.39 18.96 3.58
N GLU A 424 17.04 19.88 2.88
CA GLU A 424 16.45 20.55 1.73
C GLU A 424 16.15 19.58 0.59
N GLU A 425 17.04 18.61 0.35
CA GLU A 425 16.82 17.54 -0.64
C GLU A 425 15.64 16.62 -0.25
N VAL A 426 15.55 16.24 1.02
CA VAL A 426 14.41 15.47 1.53
C VAL A 426 13.11 16.24 1.35
N GLN A 427 13.10 17.52 1.69
CA GLN A 427 11.90 18.35 1.55
C GLN A 427 11.45 18.42 0.08
N LYS A 428 12.38 18.62 -0.86
CA LYS A 428 12.08 18.59 -2.30
C LYS A 428 11.51 17.25 -2.76
N SER A 429 12.07 16.13 -2.26
CA SER A 429 11.55 14.79 -2.57
C SER A 429 10.13 14.59 -2.05
N VAL A 430 9.87 14.95 -0.79
CA VAL A 430 8.52 14.86 -0.19
C VAL A 430 7.52 15.77 -0.91
N GLU A 431 7.91 16.99 -1.25
CA GLU A 431 7.07 17.93 -2.00
C GLU A 431 6.75 17.41 -3.40
N ALA A 432 7.71 16.81 -4.10
CA ALA A 432 7.49 16.17 -5.40
C ALA A 432 6.49 15.01 -5.29
N SER A 433 6.69 14.10 -4.31
CA SER A 433 5.78 12.97 -4.09
C SER A 433 4.37 13.42 -3.63
N ALA A 434 4.27 14.51 -2.86
CA ALA A 434 2.98 15.06 -2.43
C ALA A 434 2.27 15.82 -3.56
N SER A 435 3.01 16.52 -4.42
CA SER A 435 2.45 17.23 -5.57
C SER A 435 1.75 16.30 -6.56
N PHE A 436 2.08 15.01 -6.59
CA PHE A 436 1.37 14.03 -7.42
C PHE A 436 -0.14 13.99 -7.12
N LEU A 437 -0.55 14.18 -5.86
CA LEU A 437 -1.97 14.23 -5.45
C LEU A 437 -2.67 15.53 -5.87
N ASP A 438 -1.90 16.59 -6.16
CA ASP A 438 -2.39 17.94 -6.46
C ASP A 438 -2.14 18.40 -7.91
N THR A 439 -1.28 17.69 -8.65
CA THR A 439 -0.80 18.07 -9.97
C THR A 439 -1.52 17.27 -11.06
N PRO A 440 -2.14 17.94 -12.06
CA PRO A 440 -2.72 17.27 -13.22
C PRO A 440 -1.69 16.32 -13.88
N PRO A 441 -2.07 15.10 -14.29
CA PRO A 441 -1.12 14.11 -14.81
C PRO A 441 -0.31 14.53 -16.03
N ASP A 442 -0.75 15.56 -16.76
CA ASP A 442 -0.05 16.17 -17.88
C ASP A 442 1.10 17.11 -17.46
N GLN A 443 1.23 17.41 -16.16
CA GLN A 443 2.24 18.31 -15.58
C GLN A 443 3.21 17.61 -14.63
N LEU A 444 3.13 16.29 -14.51
CA LEU A 444 4.07 15.50 -13.69
C LEU A 444 5.43 15.40 -14.39
N GLU A 445 6.42 16.13 -13.89
CA GLU A 445 7.82 15.99 -14.32
C GLU A 445 8.55 14.95 -13.45
N ASN A 446 9.33 14.05 -14.08
CA ASN A 446 10.22 13.12 -13.36
C ASN A 446 11.33 13.90 -12.65
N VAL A 447 11.35 13.88 -11.32
CA VAL A 447 12.41 14.52 -10.53
C VAL A 447 13.63 13.59 -10.46
N ASN A 448 14.63 13.85 -11.31
CA ASN A 448 15.96 13.25 -11.23
C ASN A 448 16.94 14.28 -10.65
N SER A 449 17.37 14.12 -9.39
CA SER A 449 18.42 14.94 -8.77
C SER A 449 19.64 14.10 -8.37
N ARG A 450 20.85 14.66 -8.53
CA ARG A 450 22.14 14.03 -8.17
C ARG A 450 22.73 14.74 -6.95
N GLY A 451 23.02 13.99 -5.88
CA GLY A 451 23.74 14.44 -4.68
C GLY A 451 25.20 13.95 -4.64
N LEU A 452 26.04 14.58 -3.79
CA LEU A 452 27.51 14.58 -3.89
C LEU A 452 28.28 13.62 -2.96
N PHE A 453 27.62 12.81 -2.11
CA PHE A 453 28.28 11.80 -1.27
C PHE A 453 27.77 10.42 -1.65
N ASP A 454 28.61 9.49 -2.13
CA ASP A 454 28.40 8.04 -2.43
C ASP A 454 26.97 7.47 -2.67
N ILE A 455 26.06 8.31 -3.17
CA ILE A 455 24.63 8.06 -3.29
C ILE A 455 24.30 8.16 -4.79
N LYS A 456 24.09 7.01 -5.44
CA LYS A 456 23.33 6.84 -6.69
C LYS A 456 21.96 7.58 -6.59
N PRO A 457 21.22 7.79 -7.71
CA PRO A 457 20.02 8.65 -7.74
C PRO A 457 19.09 8.48 -6.54
N VAL A 458 18.54 9.60 -6.05
CA VAL A 458 17.55 9.61 -4.97
C VAL A 458 16.24 9.02 -5.50
N ASP A 459 15.71 8.01 -4.81
CA ASP A 459 14.45 7.37 -5.19
C ASP A 459 13.24 8.08 -4.61
N ASP A 460 12.12 7.98 -5.34
CA ASP A 460 10.83 8.52 -4.95
C ASP A 460 10.35 7.98 -3.58
N HIS A 461 9.87 8.92 -2.76
CA HIS A 461 9.32 8.69 -1.43
C HIS A 461 7.80 8.52 -1.46
N SER A 462 7.17 8.42 -2.63
CA SER A 462 5.72 8.24 -2.74
C SER A 462 5.24 6.92 -2.16
N MET A 463 4.02 6.94 -1.60
CA MET A 463 3.36 5.72 -1.14
C MET A 463 3.05 4.77 -2.30
N ASP A 464 2.82 5.30 -3.50
CA ASP A 464 2.54 4.54 -4.71
C ASP A 464 3.68 3.61 -5.11
N LEU A 465 4.93 4.01 -4.89
CA LEU A 465 6.07 3.17 -5.18
C LEU A 465 6.19 1.99 -4.20
N TYR A 466 5.82 2.19 -2.93
CA TYR A 466 5.72 1.08 -1.97
C TYR A 466 4.64 0.08 -2.39
N LEU A 467 3.43 0.57 -2.68
CA LEU A 467 2.34 -0.25 -3.22
C LEU A 467 2.76 -0.99 -4.49
N PHE A 468 3.50 -0.30 -5.37
CA PHE A 468 4.06 -0.89 -6.58
C PHE A 468 4.95 -2.07 -6.26
N LYS A 469 5.95 -1.85 -5.40
CA LYS A 469 6.99 -2.84 -5.16
C LYS A 469 6.44 -4.05 -4.45
N PHE A 470 5.46 -3.91 -3.56
CA PHE A 470 4.80 -5.09 -3.00
C PHE A 470 3.97 -5.86 -4.04
N GLY A 471 3.35 -5.18 -5.00
CA GLY A 471 2.65 -5.84 -6.12
C GLY A 471 3.58 -6.66 -7.03
N CYS A 472 4.88 -6.40 -7.00
CA CYS A 472 5.89 -7.01 -7.89
C CYS A 472 7.04 -7.73 -7.14
N ALA A 473 6.96 -7.90 -5.82
CA ALA A 473 8.12 -8.29 -5.00
C ALA A 473 8.61 -9.74 -5.22
N ILE A 474 9.93 -9.93 -5.26
CA ILE A 474 10.63 -11.22 -5.21
C ILE A 474 11.30 -11.33 -3.82
N VAL A 475 11.39 -12.51 -3.19
CA VAL A 475 12.03 -12.64 -1.86
C VAL A 475 13.11 -13.72 -1.96
N ASP A 476 14.37 -13.35 -1.65
CA ASP A 476 15.53 -14.24 -1.62
C ASP A 476 15.80 -15.05 -2.92
N GLY A 477 15.53 -14.45 -4.09
CA GLY A 477 15.79 -15.07 -5.40
C GLY A 477 14.77 -16.15 -5.80
N GLU A 478 13.79 -16.42 -4.94
CA GLU A 478 12.68 -17.34 -5.13
C GLU A 478 11.36 -16.56 -5.31
N TRP A 479 10.42 -17.11 -6.09
CA TRP A 479 9.08 -16.53 -6.21
C TRP A 479 8.27 -16.83 -4.94
N GLU A 480 8.28 -15.95 -3.95
CA GLU A 480 7.32 -16.03 -2.83
C GLU A 480 5.93 -15.56 -3.29
N ARG A 481 5.13 -16.52 -3.76
CA ARG A 481 3.69 -16.34 -3.97
C ARG A 481 2.97 -16.25 -2.62
N ILE A 482 2.04 -15.31 -2.51
CA ILE A 482 1.14 -15.20 -1.34
C ILE A 482 0.41 -16.54 -1.14
N GLY A 483 0.80 -17.26 -0.08
CA GLY A 483 0.15 -18.48 0.42
C GLY A 483 0.73 -19.80 -0.08
N GLY A 484 1.82 -20.29 0.54
CA GLY A 484 2.31 -21.67 0.43
C GLY A 484 3.61 -21.89 1.21
N LYS A 485 3.62 -22.84 2.16
CA LYS A 485 4.81 -23.22 2.96
C LYS A 485 5.86 -23.99 2.13
N LYS A 486 7.09 -23.94 2.62
CA LYS A 486 8.27 -24.76 2.28
C LYS A 486 7.91 -26.22 1.93
N GLU A 487 8.39 -26.68 0.78
CA GLU A 487 8.84 -28.06 0.63
C GLU A 487 10.37 -28.03 0.60
N ASP A 488 10.99 -28.54 1.67
CA ASP A 488 12.42 -28.83 1.71
C ASP A 488 12.71 -30.01 0.75
N GLU A 489 13.89 -29.98 0.12
CA GLU A 489 14.44 -30.99 -0.82
C GLU A 489 14.41 -32.44 -0.31
#